data_AF-A0AAD6LBN2-F1
#
_entry.id   AF-A0AAD6LBN2-F1
#
_cell.length_a   1.000
_cell.length_b   1.000
_cell.length_c   1.000
_cell.angle_alpha   90.00
_cell.angle_beta   90.00
_cell.angle_gamma   90.00
#
_symmetry.space_group_name_H-M   'P 1'
#
loop_
_entity.id
_entity.type
_entity.pdbx_description
1 polymer ?
#
loop_
_entity_poly.entity_id
_entity_poly.type
_entity_poly.pdbx_seq_one_letter_code
_entity_poly.pdbx_strand_id
1 'polypeptide(L)'
;MQSKRLPMVNQVRRGNFSQGSWIGEMQQASDKSVIISEILDPRTKNLLSMSKISDYVLSNELVSMALAMVAEDQQINDVLEELFADEGNELQIRQADLYLNEGEELSFYEVLLRARQRREIVIGYRAANAEKAVINPPAKSERRRWSLKDVFVVIAEKE
;
A
#
# COMPACT_ATOMS: atom_id res chain seq x y z
N MET A 1 15.65 52.49 -5.09
CA MET A 1 16.51 53.06 -4.03
C MET A 1 15.91 52.71 -2.67
N GLN A 2 16.78 52.28 -1.75
CA GLN A 2 16.62 52.15 -0.29
C GLN A 2 15.61 51.14 0.29
N SER A 3 16.17 50.00 0.67
CA SER A 3 15.73 49.09 1.71
C SER A 3 15.95 49.66 3.12
N LYS A 4 15.00 49.47 4.05
CA LYS A 4 15.23 49.51 5.50
C LYS A 4 14.20 48.67 6.27
N ARG A 5 14.70 48.01 7.32
CA ARG A 5 14.27 46.73 7.91
C ARG A 5 13.13 46.86 8.92
N LEU A 6 12.29 45.82 9.01
CA LEU A 6 11.40 45.55 10.15
C LEU A 6 12.14 44.75 11.24
N PRO A 7 11.78 44.91 12.53
CA PRO A 7 12.56 44.39 13.64
C PRO A 7 12.43 42.87 13.81
N MET A 8 13.55 42.29 14.20
CA MET A 8 13.73 40.90 14.61
C MET A 8 12.90 40.61 15.87
N VAL A 9 11.81 39.87 15.74
CA VAL A 9 11.14 39.24 16.89
C VAL A 9 11.79 37.88 17.11
N ASN A 10 12.69 37.90 18.08
CA ASN A 10 13.34 36.74 18.65
C ASN A 10 12.37 36.12 19.67
N GLN A 11 11.96 34.87 19.46
CA GLN A 11 11.72 33.83 20.48
C GLN A 11 10.92 32.68 19.86
N VAL A 12 11.62 31.84 19.10
CA VAL A 12 11.21 30.44 19.01
C VAL A 12 11.41 29.86 20.41
N ARG A 13 10.31 29.61 21.12
CA ARG A 13 10.32 28.74 22.30
C ARG A 13 10.87 27.39 21.83
N ARG A 14 12.15 27.13 22.10
CA ARG A 14 12.70 25.78 22.14
C ARG A 14 11.95 25.02 23.22
N GLY A 15 10.83 24.42 22.86
CA GLY A 15 10.33 23.26 23.57
C GLY A 15 11.35 22.15 23.36
N ASN A 16 11.77 21.51 24.45
CA ASN A 16 12.51 20.26 24.39
C ASN A 16 11.64 19.23 23.67
N PHE A 17 11.81 19.09 22.35
CA PHE A 17 11.31 17.96 21.59
C PHE A 17 12.12 16.73 22.01
N SER A 18 11.60 15.95 22.93
CA SER A 18 12.10 14.61 23.19
C SER A 18 11.79 13.76 21.95
N GLN A 19 12.82 13.42 21.17
CA GLN A 19 12.75 12.59 19.96
C GLN A 19 12.06 11.22 20.15
N GLY A 20 11.72 10.83 21.39
CA GLY A 20 11.00 9.58 21.70
C GLY A 20 9.49 9.70 21.91
N SER A 21 8.90 10.91 22.01
CA SER A 21 7.47 11.08 22.35
C SER A 21 6.53 10.69 21.20
N TRP A 22 6.84 11.18 20.01
CA TRP A 22 6.01 10.99 18.81
C TRP A 22 5.87 9.53 18.36
N ILE A 23 6.89 8.68 18.59
CA ILE A 23 6.84 7.26 18.21
C ILE A 23 5.76 6.53 19.00
N GLY A 24 5.68 6.80 20.32
CA GLY A 24 4.65 6.24 21.18
C GLY A 24 3.27 6.75 20.83
N GLU A 25 3.14 8.04 20.50
CA GLU A 25 1.88 8.65 20.08
C GLU A 25 1.36 8.06 18.76
N MET A 26 2.24 7.88 17.76
CA MET A 26 1.88 7.25 16.49
C MET A 26 1.48 5.78 16.67
N GLN A 27 2.20 5.03 17.50
CA GLN A 27 1.86 3.65 17.82
C GLN A 27 0.46 3.56 18.47
N GLN A 28 0.17 4.43 19.44
CA GLN A 28 -1.11 4.42 20.14
C GLN A 28 -2.29 4.89 19.26
N ALA A 29 -2.05 5.83 18.35
CA ALA A 29 -3.05 6.26 17.40
C ALA A 29 -3.31 5.20 16.31
N SER A 30 -2.29 4.39 15.96
CA SER A 30 -2.42 3.33 14.95
C SER A 30 -3.35 2.18 15.35
N ASP A 31 -3.55 1.95 16.66
CA ASP A 31 -4.44 0.90 17.16
C ASP A 31 -5.92 1.11 16.78
N LYS A 32 -6.31 2.34 16.40
CA LYS A 32 -7.68 2.69 16.03
C LYS A 32 -7.84 3.11 14.57
N SER A 33 -6.76 3.44 13.89
CA SER A 33 -6.80 4.02 12.53
C SER A 33 -5.49 3.77 11.80
N VAL A 34 -5.55 3.55 10.49
CA VAL A 34 -4.35 3.49 9.66
C VAL A 34 -3.79 4.91 9.52
N ILE A 35 -2.53 5.11 9.90
CA ILE A 35 -1.83 6.40 9.79
C ILE A 35 -0.85 6.30 8.63
N ILE A 36 -0.90 7.26 7.70
CA ILE A 36 0.04 7.34 6.59
C ILE A 36 0.76 8.69 6.69
N SER A 37 2.09 8.66 6.72
CA SER A 37 2.96 9.83 6.80
C SER A 37 3.89 9.89 5.59
N GLU A 38 3.98 11.06 4.99
CA GLU A 38 4.89 11.30 3.87
C GLU A 38 6.30 11.63 4.37
N ILE A 39 7.31 10.92 3.86
CA ILE A 39 8.73 11.19 4.13
C ILE A 39 9.43 11.62 2.84
N LEU A 40 9.86 12.89 2.84
CA LEU A 40 10.53 13.52 1.72
C LEU A 40 12.02 13.13 1.60
N ASP A 41 12.69 12.84 2.73
CA ASP A 41 14.10 12.42 2.76
C ASP A 41 14.24 10.88 2.85
N PRO A 42 14.73 10.19 1.80
CA PRO A 42 14.94 8.74 1.81
C PRO A 42 15.88 8.26 2.93
N ARG A 43 16.80 9.11 3.41
CA ARG A 43 17.70 8.75 4.53
C ARG A 43 16.95 8.56 5.83
N THR A 44 15.91 9.35 6.07
CA THR A 44 15.04 9.22 7.25
C THR A 44 14.26 7.92 7.20
N LYS A 45 13.75 7.51 6.03
CA LYS A 45 13.10 6.20 5.86
C LYS A 45 14.03 5.05 6.22
N ASN A 46 15.28 5.07 5.74
CA ASN A 46 16.25 4.01 6.04
C ASN A 46 16.57 3.91 7.54
N LEU A 47 16.51 5.03 8.28
CA LEU A 47 16.68 5.01 9.73
C LEU A 47 15.45 4.44 10.45
N LEU A 48 14.26 4.67 9.89
CA LEU A 48 12.98 4.17 10.41
C LEU A 48 12.67 2.72 10.01
N SER A 49 13.36 2.15 9.01
CA SER A 49 13.11 0.79 8.51
C SER A 49 13.28 -0.30 9.58
N MET A 50 14.09 -0.02 10.61
CA MET A 50 14.32 -0.91 11.75
C MET A 50 13.27 -0.78 12.86
N SER A 51 12.34 0.17 12.74
CA SER A 51 11.27 0.42 13.70
C SER A 51 9.91 -0.07 13.18
N LYS A 52 8.95 -0.34 14.07
CA LYS A 52 7.55 -0.67 13.73
C LYS A 52 6.79 0.47 13.04
N ILE A 53 7.45 1.59 12.75
CA ILE A 53 6.85 2.78 12.12
C ILE A 53 7.04 2.77 10.60
N SER A 54 7.92 1.90 10.07
CA SER A 54 8.17 1.82 8.63
C SER A 54 6.93 1.48 7.80
N ASP A 55 5.94 0.80 8.40
CA ASP A 55 4.64 0.48 7.79
C ASP A 55 3.75 1.71 7.55
N TYR A 56 4.07 2.86 8.17
CA TYR A 56 3.30 4.11 8.08
C TYR A 56 3.96 5.15 7.16
N VAL A 57 5.02 4.79 6.42
CA VAL A 57 5.85 5.73 5.66
C VAL A 57 5.67 5.55 4.15
N LEU A 58 5.17 6.60 3.50
CA LEU A 58 5.25 6.77 2.04
C LEU A 58 6.47 7.63 1.70
N SER A 59 7.28 7.24 0.71
CA SER A 59 8.46 8.01 0.31
C SER A 59 8.52 8.32 -1.18
N ASN A 60 9.33 9.31 -1.53
CA ASN A 60 9.69 9.68 -2.91
C ASN A 60 10.32 8.54 -3.75
N GLU A 61 10.58 7.38 -3.13
CA GLU A 61 11.02 6.17 -3.82
C GLU A 61 9.93 5.58 -4.73
N LEU A 62 8.65 5.70 -4.36
CA LEU A 62 7.54 5.24 -5.22
C LEU A 62 7.52 5.99 -6.55
N VAL A 63 7.77 7.31 -6.51
CA VAL A 63 7.88 8.14 -7.71
C VAL A 63 9.08 7.70 -8.54
N SER A 64 10.21 7.41 -7.89
CA SER A 64 11.42 6.92 -8.58
C SER A 64 11.18 5.56 -9.26
N MET A 65 10.44 4.66 -8.63
CA MET A 65 10.04 3.38 -9.22
C MET A 65 9.07 3.57 -10.39
N ALA A 66 8.07 4.44 -10.25
CA ALA A 66 7.14 4.74 -11.34
C ALA A 66 7.88 5.29 -12.58
N LEU A 67 8.80 6.23 -12.38
CA LEU A 67 9.63 6.76 -13.46
C LEU A 67 10.51 5.69 -14.10
N ALA A 68 11.08 4.77 -13.31
CA ALA A 68 11.88 3.67 -13.84
C ALA A 68 11.03 2.70 -14.69
N MET A 69 9.82 2.36 -14.24
CA MET A 69 8.90 1.51 -14.99
C MET A 69 8.50 2.14 -16.34
N VAL A 70 8.17 3.44 -16.35
CA VAL A 70 7.82 4.16 -17.58
C VAL A 70 9.03 4.35 -18.50
N ALA A 71 10.23 4.50 -17.94
CA ALA A 71 11.46 4.58 -18.72
C ALA A 71 11.84 3.24 -19.39
N GLU A 72 11.45 2.11 -18.78
CA GLU A 72 11.63 0.77 -19.36
C GLU A 72 10.60 0.50 -20.46
N ASP A 73 9.32 0.83 -20.23
CA ASP A 73 8.25 0.72 -21.22
C ASP A 73 7.24 1.86 -21.08
N GLN A 74 7.15 2.69 -22.13
CA GLN A 74 6.27 3.85 -22.16
C GLN A 74 4.78 3.47 -22.03
N GLN A 75 4.38 2.26 -22.45
CA GLN A 75 2.99 1.80 -22.35
C GLN A 75 2.55 1.60 -20.90
N ILE A 76 3.48 1.45 -19.95
CA ILE A 76 3.17 1.33 -18.52
C ILE A 76 2.62 2.64 -17.96
N ASN A 77 2.92 3.79 -18.57
CA ASN A 77 2.36 5.07 -18.12
C ASN A 77 0.83 5.06 -18.17
N ASP A 78 0.24 4.56 -19.26
CA ASP A 78 -1.22 4.48 -19.42
C ASP A 78 -1.86 3.55 -18.37
N VAL A 79 -1.18 2.44 -18.04
CA VAL A 79 -1.63 1.50 -17.01
C VAL A 79 -1.59 2.13 -15.61
N LEU A 80 -0.52 2.85 -15.30
CA LEU A 80 -0.38 3.56 -14.01
C LEU A 80 -1.37 4.71 -13.91
N GLU A 81 -1.59 5.46 -14.98
CA GLU A 81 -2.59 6.51 -15.04
C GLU A 81 -4.00 5.96 -14.78
N GLU A 82 -4.37 4.83 -15.38
CA GLU A 82 -5.67 4.19 -15.10
C GLU A 82 -5.79 3.74 -13.64
N LEU A 83 -4.78 3.06 -13.10
CA LEU A 83 -4.83 2.54 -11.71
C LEU A 83 -4.84 3.65 -10.64
N PHE A 84 -4.32 4.84 -10.96
CA PHE A 84 -4.32 6.00 -10.06
C PHE A 84 -5.39 7.04 -10.38
N ALA A 85 -6.14 6.87 -11.47
CA ALA A 85 -7.25 7.76 -11.80
C ALA A 85 -8.38 7.62 -10.78
N ASP A 86 -9.22 8.65 -10.68
CA ASP A 86 -10.42 8.63 -9.85
C ASP A 86 -11.53 7.73 -10.43
N GLU A 87 -11.48 7.41 -11.72
CA GLU A 87 -12.43 6.57 -12.45
C GLU A 87 -11.70 5.37 -13.09
N GLY A 88 -12.42 4.28 -13.39
CA GLY A 88 -11.87 3.11 -14.06
C GLY A 88 -11.52 1.96 -13.11
N ASN A 89 -10.48 1.20 -13.45
CA ASN A 89 -10.04 0.05 -12.67
C ASN A 89 -9.07 0.46 -11.56
N GLU A 90 -9.24 -0.12 -10.37
CA GLU A 90 -8.32 0.07 -9.25
C GLU A 90 -7.94 -1.26 -8.59
N LEU A 91 -6.93 -1.20 -7.74
CA LEU A 91 -6.50 -2.35 -6.94
C LEU A 91 -7.31 -2.42 -5.65
N GLN A 92 -8.02 -3.53 -5.45
CA GLN A 92 -8.87 -3.77 -4.29
C GLN A 92 -8.47 -5.05 -3.56
N ILE A 93 -8.73 -5.08 -2.25
CA ILE A 93 -8.62 -6.28 -1.42
C ILE A 93 -10.04 -6.79 -1.15
N ARG A 94 -10.35 -7.98 -1.66
CA ARG A 94 -11.66 -8.62 -1.55
C ARG A 94 -11.61 -9.79 -0.57
N GLN A 95 -12.68 -9.95 0.20
CA GLN A 95 -12.85 -11.08 1.11
C GLN A 95 -13.03 -12.39 0.33
N ALA A 96 -12.58 -13.51 0.89
CA ALA A 96 -12.60 -14.80 0.21
C ALA A 96 -14.02 -15.37 0.01
N ASP A 97 -14.98 -15.01 0.86
CA ASP A 97 -16.39 -15.42 0.78
C ASP A 97 -17.07 -15.05 -0.55
N LEU A 98 -16.57 -14.04 -1.26
CA LEU A 98 -17.04 -13.66 -2.59
C LEU A 98 -16.73 -14.70 -3.68
N TYR A 99 -15.74 -15.56 -3.47
CA TYR A 99 -15.23 -16.49 -4.48
C TYR A 99 -15.31 -17.96 -4.07
N LEU A 100 -15.30 -18.27 -2.78
CA LEU A 100 -15.17 -19.64 -2.29
C LEU A 100 -15.85 -19.85 -0.93
N ASN A 101 -16.04 -21.12 -0.58
CA ASN A 101 -16.55 -21.54 0.72
C ASN A 101 -15.41 -21.91 1.70
N GLU A 102 -15.69 -21.92 3.01
CA GLU A 102 -14.70 -22.31 4.02
C GLU A 102 -14.17 -23.73 3.77
N GLY A 103 -12.84 -23.87 3.71
CA GLY A 103 -12.18 -25.16 3.53
C GLY A 103 -12.27 -25.72 2.11
N GLU A 104 -12.75 -24.95 1.13
CA GLU A 104 -12.84 -25.37 -0.26
C GLU A 104 -11.43 -25.55 -0.86
N GLU A 105 -11.25 -26.62 -1.64
CA GLU A 105 -9.98 -26.92 -2.32
C GLU A 105 -10.03 -26.49 -3.78
N LEU A 106 -9.36 -25.36 -4.07
CA LEU A 106 -9.31 -24.74 -5.39
C LEU A 106 -7.88 -24.37 -5.74
N SER A 107 -7.58 -24.42 -7.03
CA SER A 107 -6.39 -23.80 -7.60
C SER A 107 -6.60 -22.29 -7.76
N PHE A 108 -5.51 -21.53 -7.87
CA PHE A 108 -5.59 -20.10 -8.09
C PHE A 108 -6.32 -19.76 -9.41
N TYR A 109 -6.15 -20.59 -10.45
CA TYR A 109 -6.90 -20.41 -11.71
C TYR A 109 -8.41 -20.61 -11.54
N GLU A 110 -8.84 -21.55 -10.71
CA GLU A 110 -10.27 -21.76 -10.44
C GLU A 110 -10.87 -20.56 -9.71
N VAL A 111 -10.13 -19.96 -8.77
CA VAL A 111 -10.55 -18.69 -8.12
C VAL A 111 -10.61 -17.56 -9.15
N LEU A 112 -9.60 -17.43 -10.02
CA LEU A 112 -9.55 -16.42 -11.06
C LEU A 112 -10.75 -16.53 -12.03
N LEU A 113 -11.15 -17.74 -12.39
CA LEU A 113 -12.34 -17.97 -13.23
C LEU A 113 -13.63 -17.52 -12.54
N ARG A 114 -13.76 -17.72 -11.22
CA ARG A 114 -14.93 -17.23 -10.45
C ARG A 114 -14.94 -15.71 -10.35
N ALA A 115 -13.80 -15.08 -10.07
CA ALA A 115 -13.67 -13.63 -10.06
C ALA A 115 -14.00 -13.00 -11.41
N ARG A 116 -13.64 -13.66 -12.51
CA ARG A 116 -13.99 -13.24 -13.88
C ARG A 116 -15.50 -13.10 -14.09
N GLN A 117 -16.33 -13.92 -13.43
CA GLN A 117 -17.81 -13.81 -13.50
C GLN A 117 -18.32 -12.51 -12.88
N ARG A 118 -17.52 -11.91 -12.00
CA ARG A 118 -17.77 -10.63 -11.32
C ARG A 118 -17.06 -9.45 -12.01
N ARG A 119 -16.44 -9.68 -13.17
CA ARG A 119 -15.58 -8.72 -13.90
C ARG A 119 -14.34 -8.30 -13.14
N GLU A 120 -13.86 -9.16 -12.24
CA GLU A 120 -12.66 -8.91 -11.44
C GLU A 120 -11.49 -9.75 -11.97
N ILE A 121 -10.27 -9.21 -11.85
CA ILE A 121 -9.04 -9.92 -12.19
C ILE A 121 -8.25 -10.15 -10.90
N VAL A 122 -8.25 -11.39 -10.40
CA VAL A 122 -7.42 -11.75 -9.23
C VAL A 122 -5.96 -11.83 -9.65
N ILE A 123 -5.13 -11.00 -9.05
CA ILE A 123 -3.68 -10.94 -9.31
C ILE A 123 -2.86 -11.56 -8.18
N GLY A 124 -3.46 -11.79 -7.01
CA GLY A 124 -2.77 -12.36 -5.86
C GLY A 124 -3.69 -12.67 -4.69
N TYR A 125 -3.10 -13.09 -3.59
CA TYR A 125 -3.81 -13.34 -2.34
C TYR A 125 -2.91 -13.11 -1.12
N ARG A 126 -3.51 -12.94 0.05
CA ARG A 126 -2.83 -13.01 1.34
C ARG A 126 -3.55 -14.04 2.19
N ALA A 127 -2.81 -15.05 2.64
CA ALA A 127 -3.36 -16.03 3.57
C ALA A 127 -3.63 -15.37 4.93
N ALA A 128 -4.60 -15.90 5.68
CA ALA A 128 -5.03 -15.36 6.97
C ALA A 128 -3.89 -15.15 7.98
N ASN A 129 -2.87 -16.01 7.94
CA ASN A 129 -1.71 -16.00 8.83
C ASN A 129 -0.44 -15.43 8.16
N ALA A 130 -0.55 -14.88 6.96
CA ALA A 130 0.58 -14.29 6.25
C ALA A 130 0.61 -12.77 6.46
N GLU A 131 1.79 -12.24 6.78
CA GLU A 131 2.00 -10.79 6.88
C GLU A 131 1.95 -10.09 5.51
N LYS A 132 2.41 -10.79 4.45
CA LYS A 132 2.54 -10.23 3.10
C LYS A 132 1.64 -10.94 2.09
N ALA A 133 1.10 -10.16 1.17
CA ALA A 133 0.40 -10.69 0.00
C ALA A 133 1.40 -11.29 -1.00
N VAL A 134 0.97 -12.33 -1.70
CA VAL A 134 1.68 -12.94 -2.81
C VAL A 134 1.00 -12.49 -4.11
N ILE A 135 1.66 -11.61 -4.84
CA ILE A 135 1.24 -11.19 -6.18
C ILE A 135 1.84 -12.15 -7.21
N ASN A 136 1.02 -12.56 -8.18
CA ASN A 136 1.38 -13.54 -9.22
C ASN A 136 1.98 -14.85 -8.63
N PRO A 137 1.18 -15.64 -7.89
CA PRO A 137 1.69 -16.86 -7.26
C PRO A 137 2.21 -17.86 -8.31
N PRO A 138 3.31 -18.59 -8.04
CA PRO A 138 3.97 -19.44 -9.04
C PRO A 138 3.17 -20.73 -9.36
N ALA A 139 2.57 -21.38 -8.36
CA ALA A 139 1.89 -22.66 -8.50
C ALA A 139 0.38 -22.50 -8.75
N LYS A 140 -0.02 -21.84 -9.85
CA LYS A 140 -1.43 -21.42 -10.08
C LYS A 140 -2.42 -22.56 -10.30
N SER A 141 -1.94 -23.73 -10.74
CA SER A 141 -2.77 -24.91 -11.04
C SER A 141 -2.88 -25.87 -9.86
N GLU A 142 -2.02 -25.73 -8.84
CA GLU A 142 -2.06 -26.60 -7.68
C GLU A 142 -3.26 -26.23 -6.81
N ARG A 143 -4.07 -27.23 -6.48
CA ARG A 143 -5.20 -27.03 -5.57
C ARG A 143 -4.69 -26.89 -4.15
N ARG A 144 -5.22 -25.91 -3.44
CA ARG A 144 -4.98 -25.70 -2.03
C ARG A 144 -6.30 -25.48 -1.31
N ARG A 145 -6.29 -25.77 -0.02
CA ARG A 145 -7.38 -25.44 0.88
C ARG A 145 -7.36 -23.95 1.19
N TRP A 146 -8.49 -23.29 1.03
CA TRP A 146 -8.69 -21.87 1.34
C TRP A 146 -9.51 -21.70 2.62
N SER A 147 -9.31 -20.57 3.29
CA SER A 147 -10.14 -20.14 4.43
C SER A 147 -10.85 -18.83 4.09
N LEU A 148 -12.01 -18.58 4.68
CA LEU A 148 -12.72 -17.30 4.53
C LEU A 148 -11.95 -16.11 5.14
N LYS A 149 -10.94 -16.39 5.96
CA LYS A 149 -10.01 -15.37 6.49
C LYS A 149 -8.91 -14.99 5.50
N ASP A 150 -8.74 -15.74 4.42
CA ASP A 150 -7.86 -15.33 3.33
C ASP A 150 -8.48 -14.14 2.60
N VAL A 151 -7.64 -13.32 1.98
CA VAL A 151 -8.09 -12.20 1.14
C VAL A 151 -7.44 -12.26 -0.23
N PHE A 152 -8.16 -11.80 -1.25
CA PHE A 152 -7.69 -11.77 -2.63
C PHE A 152 -7.37 -10.33 -3.05
N VAL A 153 -6.27 -10.18 -3.77
CA VAL A 153 -5.89 -8.91 -4.40
C VAL A 153 -6.43 -8.94 -5.82
N VAL A 154 -7.27 -7.97 -6.16
CA VAL A 154 -7.97 -7.91 -7.45
C VAL A 154 -7.79 -6.55 -8.11
N ILE A 155 -7.86 -6.55 -9.43
CA ILE A 155 -8.13 -5.36 -10.23
C ILE A 155 -9.61 -5.41 -10.60
N ALA A 156 -10.34 -4.35 -10.26
CA ALA A 156 -11.78 -4.26 -10.48
C ALA A 156 -12.19 -2.81 -10.76
N GLU A 157 -13.31 -2.63 -11.43
CA GLU A 157 -13.92 -1.30 -11.60
C GLU A 157 -14.35 -0.74 -10.24
N LYS A 158 -14.22 0.57 -10.07
CA LYS A 158 -14.68 1.27 -8.86
C LYS A 158 -16.19 1.12 -8.69
N GLU A 159 -16.62 0.96 -7.43
CA GLU A 159 -18.04 0.90 -7.05
C GLU A 159 -18.68 2.29 -6.96
#